data_AF-A0A820C318-F1
#
_entry.id   AF-A0A820C318-F1
#
_cell.length_a   1.000
_cell.length_b   1.000
_cell.length_c   1.000
_cell.angle_alpha   90.00
_cell.angle_beta   90.00
_cell.angle_gamma   90.00
#
_symmetry.space_group_name_H-M   'P 1'
#
loop_
_entity.id
_entity.type
_entity.pdbx_description
1 polymer ?
#
loop_
_entity_poly.entity_id
_entity_poly.type
_entity_poly.pdbx_seq_one_letter_code
_entity_poly.pdbx_strand_id
1 'polypeptide(L)'
;LQLKILSVIVFDKDKSYLDANRWEELIRKNMPNLERFILSWHENMDKSFQITDYHKTIPNYFLPFWMKKEWIFRIVVRNDKIDYAIVPHSQKFYDFEEHLSYDRNSCPGVNLNITILNKNQIYINRLNSLFNIINVTRLVIKCSIDSMKAFIEILKLLPNLMMLRVTFLTHPDEFLDAKKDMIELRRCVKNSKITNVTIVNIEDSDYVDFIIDLFPQMKSFSLQIISNCELLTVTNWILYRIKMNKMSHPMKVCIQVNEGTNDLIEKLYEMIDSKKLLKNYTIFRKLDIFYIQWN
;
A
#
# COMPACT_ATOMS: atom_id res chain seq x y z
N LEU A 1 21.78 32.68 4.15
CA LEU A 1 20.83 31.82 3.41
C LEU A 1 20.97 30.40 3.96
N GLN A 2 19.90 29.80 4.48
CA GLN A 2 19.92 28.41 4.94
C GLN A 2 19.24 27.53 3.91
N LEU A 3 19.83 26.38 3.60
CA LEU A 3 19.28 25.43 2.64
C LEU A 3 17.98 24.82 3.19
N LYS A 4 16.90 24.90 2.40
CA LYS A 4 15.56 24.38 2.76
C LYS A 4 15.19 23.08 2.05
N ILE A 5 15.71 22.88 0.85
CA ILE A 5 15.42 21.73 -0.01
C ILE A 5 16.74 21.16 -0.51
N LEU A 6 16.90 19.85 -0.36
CA LEU A 6 18.00 19.09 -0.94
C LEU A 6 17.41 17.95 -1.76
N SER A 7 17.83 17.86 -3.02
CA SER A 7 17.49 16.75 -3.91
C SER A 7 18.76 16.14 -4.46
N VAL A 8 18.90 14.83 -4.31
CA VAL A 8 20.06 14.05 -4.73
C VAL A 8 19.57 12.85 -5.53
N ILE A 9 20.05 12.74 -6.76
CA ILE A 9 19.77 11.60 -7.64
C ILE A 9 21.10 10.93 -7.95
N VAL A 10 21.22 9.66 -7.59
CA VAL A 10 22.46 8.89 -7.66
C VAL A 10 22.30 7.77 -8.69
N PHE A 11 23.11 7.84 -9.73
CA PHE A 11 23.26 6.80 -10.76
C PHE A 11 24.64 6.12 -10.64
N ASP A 12 25.05 5.83 -9.40
CA ASP A 12 26.37 5.32 -9.06
C ASP A 12 26.28 3.91 -8.46
N LYS A 13 27.34 3.12 -8.63
CA LYS A 13 27.53 1.82 -7.97
C LYS A 13 27.88 1.97 -6.49
N ASP A 14 28.29 3.16 -6.05
CA ASP A 14 28.55 3.47 -4.65
C ASP A 14 27.27 3.32 -3.82
N LYS A 15 27.14 2.18 -3.16
CA LYS A 15 25.99 1.88 -2.30
C LYS A 15 26.04 2.63 -0.96
N SER A 16 27.09 3.39 -0.67
CA SER A 16 27.19 4.18 0.56
C SER A 16 26.13 5.28 0.69
N TYR A 17 25.46 5.63 -0.42
CA TYR A 17 24.29 6.50 -0.41
C TYR A 17 23.03 5.86 0.20
N LEU A 18 23.00 4.55 0.43
CA LEU A 18 21.95 3.88 1.19
C LEU A 18 22.12 4.01 2.71
N ASP A 19 23.26 4.52 3.20
CA ASP A 19 23.50 4.63 4.64
C ASP A 19 22.67 5.77 5.26
N ALA A 20 21.59 5.38 5.95
CA ALA A 20 20.71 6.32 6.63
C ALA A 20 21.43 7.11 7.73
N ASN A 21 22.39 6.51 8.44
CA ASN A 21 23.07 7.17 9.54
C ASN A 21 23.95 8.30 9.01
N ARG A 22 24.66 8.04 7.91
CA ARG A 22 25.46 9.05 7.22
C ARG A 22 24.61 10.26 6.80
N TRP A 23 23.44 10.03 6.22
CA TRP A 23 22.54 11.11 5.82
C TRP A 23 21.98 11.86 7.03
N GLU A 24 21.57 11.15 8.07
CA GLU A 24 21.08 11.75 9.30
C GLU A 24 22.14 12.66 9.96
N GLU A 25 23.37 12.18 10.11
CA GLU A 25 24.49 12.97 10.64
C GLU A 25 24.78 14.21 9.80
N LEU A 26 24.82 14.06 8.48
CA LEU A 26 25.06 15.16 7.55
C LEU A 26 23.99 16.24 7.68
N ILE A 27 22.72 15.84 7.73
CA ILE A 27 21.57 16.75 7.82
C ILE A 27 21.54 17.43 9.18
N ARG A 28 21.72 16.68 10.29
CA ARG A 28 21.75 17.26 11.64
C ARG A 28 22.84 18.30 11.79
N LYS A 29 24.05 18.01 11.30
CA LYS A 29 25.21 18.88 11.46
C LYS A 29 25.18 20.11 10.57
N ASN A 30 24.80 19.96 9.30
CA ASN A 30 25.00 21.01 8.29
C ASN A 30 23.71 21.65 7.80
N MET A 31 22.57 20.97 7.96
CA MET A 31 21.28 21.39 7.40
C MET A 31 20.12 21.20 8.39
N PRO A 32 20.22 21.71 9.64
CA PRO A 32 19.23 21.43 10.69
C PRO A 32 17.81 21.90 10.30
N ASN A 33 17.73 22.97 9.50
CA ASN A 33 16.49 23.59 9.03
C ASN A 33 16.01 23.06 7.67
N LEU A 34 16.53 21.91 7.22
CA LEU A 34 16.07 21.23 6.01
C LEU A 34 14.62 20.79 6.19
N GLU A 35 13.76 21.25 5.29
CA GLU A 35 12.33 20.96 5.27
C GLU A 35 12.03 19.78 4.35
N ARG A 36 12.73 19.71 3.21
CA ARG A 36 12.53 18.65 2.21
C ARG A 36 13.86 18.02 1.84
N PHE A 37 13.89 16.70 1.96
CA PHE A 37 14.97 15.87 1.46
C PHE A 37 14.43 14.85 0.48
N ILE A 38 15.00 14.84 -0.72
CA ILE A 38 14.67 13.88 -1.77
C ILE A 38 15.95 13.15 -2.12
N LEU A 39 15.94 11.83 -1.92
CA LEU A 39 17.00 10.94 -2.37
C LEU A 39 16.41 9.96 -3.37
N SER A 40 17.13 9.68 -4.45
CA SER A 40 16.80 8.58 -5.37
C SER A 40 18.08 7.88 -5.77
N TRP A 41 18.12 6.57 -5.59
CA TRP A 41 19.22 5.70 -5.97
C TRP A 41 18.71 4.54 -6.80
N HIS A 42 19.41 4.23 -7.89
CA HIS A 42 18.98 3.26 -8.88
C HIS A 42 19.95 2.09 -8.96
N GLU A 43 19.45 0.87 -8.79
CA GLU A 43 20.23 -0.37 -8.89
C GLU A 43 19.62 -1.33 -9.91
N ASN A 44 20.47 -1.95 -10.74
CA ASN A 44 20.05 -3.01 -11.64
C ASN A 44 20.03 -4.35 -10.90
N MET A 45 18.90 -5.07 -10.96
CA MET A 45 18.77 -6.48 -10.59
C MET A 45 19.24 -7.39 -11.72
N ASP A 46 20.46 -7.20 -12.23
CA ASP A 46 21.05 -8.11 -13.19
C ASP A 46 21.73 -9.31 -12.49
N LYS A 47 22.54 -10.09 -13.22
CA LYS A 47 23.26 -11.25 -12.66
C LYS A 47 24.27 -10.88 -11.56
N SER A 48 24.71 -9.63 -11.50
CA SER A 48 25.64 -9.11 -10.50
C SER A 48 24.96 -8.55 -9.25
N PHE A 49 23.62 -8.49 -9.21
CA PHE A 49 22.90 -8.02 -8.03
C PHE A 49 23.22 -8.88 -6.80
N GLN A 50 23.71 -8.22 -5.77
CA GLN A 50 24.07 -8.82 -4.49
C GLN A 50 23.71 -7.88 -3.36
N ILE A 51 23.12 -8.45 -2.31
CA ILE A 51 22.88 -7.77 -1.04
C ILE A 51 24.22 -7.46 -0.38
N THR A 52 24.43 -6.20 -0.04
CA THR A 52 25.64 -5.69 0.62
C THR A 52 25.33 -5.21 2.02
N ASP A 53 26.35 -4.86 2.80
CA ASP A 53 26.16 -4.31 4.15
C ASP A 53 25.36 -3.00 4.16
N TYR A 54 25.46 -2.19 3.10
CA TYR A 54 24.64 -0.99 2.93
C TYR A 54 23.14 -1.27 2.79
N HIS A 55 22.75 -2.45 2.32
CA HIS A 55 21.32 -2.81 2.33
C HIS A 55 20.85 -3.12 3.76
N LYS A 56 21.72 -3.65 4.61
CA LYS A 56 21.41 -3.96 6.00
C LYS A 56 21.20 -2.70 6.84
N THR A 57 21.58 -1.52 6.35
CA THR A 57 21.30 -0.23 7.01
C THR A 57 19.95 0.36 6.64
N ILE A 58 19.22 -0.21 5.67
CA ILE A 58 17.87 0.27 5.28
C ILE A 58 16.92 0.39 6.47
N PRO A 59 16.89 -0.56 7.45
CA PRO A 59 16.08 -0.41 8.65
C PRO A 59 16.32 0.90 9.44
N ASN A 60 17.49 1.55 9.28
CA ASN A 60 17.80 2.80 9.98
C ASN A 60 17.01 4.00 9.44
N TYR A 61 16.41 3.91 8.24
CA TYR A 61 15.45 4.93 7.75
C TYR A 61 14.13 4.93 8.52
N PHE A 62 13.91 4.01 9.46
CA PHE A 62 12.75 3.96 10.35
C PHE A 62 13.07 4.45 11.77
N LEU A 63 14.26 5.02 11.99
CA LEU A 63 14.61 5.64 13.26
C LEU A 63 13.84 6.96 13.49
N PRO A 64 13.70 7.40 14.76
CA PRO A 64 12.89 8.57 15.12
C PRO A 64 13.18 9.86 14.34
N PHE A 65 14.42 10.05 13.88
CA PHE A 65 14.79 11.20 13.06
C PHE A 65 13.96 11.31 11.77
N TRP A 66 13.92 10.22 11.00
CA TRP A 66 13.22 10.16 9.71
C TRP A 66 11.70 10.29 9.90
N MET A 67 11.17 9.59 10.91
CA MET A 67 9.74 9.66 11.26
C MET A 67 9.33 11.06 11.70
N LYS A 68 10.14 11.74 12.52
CA LYS A 68 9.87 13.11 12.98
C LYS A 68 9.89 14.12 11.84
N LYS A 69 10.72 13.89 10.81
CA LYS A 69 10.78 14.73 9.60
C LYS A 69 9.65 14.42 8.60
N GLU A 70 8.82 13.41 8.85
CA GLU A 70 7.79 12.92 7.92
C GLU A 70 8.39 12.61 6.53
N TRP A 71 9.60 12.06 6.51
CA TRP A 71 10.25 11.58 5.29
C TRP A 71 10.14 10.06 5.23
N ILE A 72 9.77 9.55 4.07
CA ILE A 72 9.40 8.16 3.85
C ILE A 72 10.46 7.50 2.99
N PHE A 73 10.96 6.36 3.46
CA PHE A 73 11.76 5.48 2.64
C PHE A 73 10.89 4.52 1.83
N ARG A 74 11.12 4.49 0.52
CA ARG A 74 10.38 3.71 -0.46
C ARG A 74 11.34 2.86 -1.28
N ILE A 75 10.92 1.64 -1.58
CA ILE A 75 11.57 0.78 -2.57
C ILE A 75 10.59 0.63 -3.73
N VAL A 76 11.01 1.01 -4.93
CA VAL A 76 10.23 0.85 -6.15
C VAL A 76 10.90 -0.19 -7.02
N VAL A 77 10.18 -1.26 -7.35
CA VAL A 77 10.71 -2.32 -8.19
C VAL A 77 9.99 -2.34 -9.53
N ARG A 78 10.73 -2.08 -10.60
CA ARG A 78 10.22 -2.03 -11.99
C ARG A 78 11.16 -2.83 -12.88
N ASN A 79 10.63 -3.81 -13.59
CA ASN A 79 11.43 -4.68 -14.47
C ASN A 79 12.65 -5.28 -13.74
N ASP A 80 13.84 -5.05 -14.23
CA ASP A 80 15.14 -5.45 -13.70
C ASP A 80 15.81 -4.31 -12.90
N LYS A 81 15.04 -3.34 -12.38
CA LYS A 81 15.55 -2.22 -11.59
C LYS A 81 14.88 -2.08 -10.24
N ILE A 82 15.67 -1.68 -9.25
CA ILE A 82 15.22 -1.25 -7.94
C ILE A 82 15.61 0.21 -7.77
N ASP A 83 14.62 1.03 -7.48
CA ASP A 83 14.82 2.43 -7.09
C ASP A 83 14.59 2.53 -5.58
N TYR A 84 15.58 3.02 -4.85
CA TYR A 84 15.48 3.35 -3.43
C TYR A 84 15.31 4.84 -3.31
N ALA A 85 14.29 5.28 -2.56
CA ALA A 85 13.96 6.69 -2.50
C ALA A 85 13.62 7.14 -1.09
N ILE A 86 13.99 8.37 -0.78
CA ILE A 86 13.46 9.12 0.37
C ILE A 86 12.67 10.27 -0.20
N VAL A 87 11.42 10.40 0.22
CA VAL A 87 10.53 11.46 -0.24
C VAL A 87 9.77 12.06 0.95
N PRO A 88 9.45 13.37 0.93
CA PRO A 88 8.55 13.94 1.91
C PRO A 88 7.16 13.29 1.81
N HIS A 89 6.52 12.99 2.94
CA HIS A 89 5.14 12.46 2.98
C HIS A 89 4.16 13.40 2.26
N SER A 90 4.40 14.72 2.28
CA SER A 90 3.53 15.70 1.60
C SER A 90 3.64 15.67 0.07
N GLN A 91 4.67 15.02 -0.48
CA GLN A 91 4.87 14.97 -1.92
C GLN A 91 3.88 13.97 -2.51
N LYS A 92 2.72 14.51 -2.91
CA LYS A 92 1.71 13.84 -3.73
C LYS A 92 2.39 13.34 -5.01
N PHE A 93 2.83 12.10 -5.03
CA PHE A 93 2.91 11.41 -6.31
C PHE A 93 1.46 11.27 -6.81
N TYR A 94 1.26 11.27 -8.12
CA TYR A 94 -0.06 11.08 -8.74
C TYR A 94 -0.74 9.74 -8.39
N ASP A 95 -0.12 8.94 -7.52
CA ASP A 95 -0.78 7.83 -6.86
C ASP A 95 -1.63 8.40 -5.70
N PHE A 96 -2.92 8.13 -5.73
CA PHE A 96 -3.94 8.55 -4.75
C PHE A 96 -3.73 8.01 -3.30
N GLU A 97 -2.50 7.79 -2.85
CA GLU A 97 -2.13 6.90 -1.73
C GLU A 97 -1.24 7.60 -0.71
N GLU A 98 -1.82 8.00 0.42
CA GLU A 98 -1.29 7.78 1.78
C GLU A 98 -2.16 8.42 2.88
N HIS A 99 -3.04 9.36 2.52
CA HIS A 99 -3.96 10.00 3.48
C HIS A 99 -5.00 9.05 4.11
N LEU A 100 -5.18 7.85 3.56
CA LEU A 100 -6.24 6.92 3.93
C LEU A 100 -5.90 5.99 5.11
N SER A 101 -4.64 5.92 5.56
CA SER A 101 -4.29 4.97 6.64
C SER A 101 -3.08 5.32 7.50
N TYR A 102 -2.44 6.48 7.30
CA TYR A 102 -1.30 6.87 8.14
C TYR A 102 -1.80 7.35 9.52
N ASP A 103 -2.24 6.41 10.36
CA ASP A 103 -2.10 6.63 11.79
C ASP A 103 -0.59 6.66 12.06
N ARG A 104 -0.10 7.82 12.50
CA ARG A 104 1.33 8.09 12.76
C ARG A 104 1.96 7.08 13.72
N ASN A 105 1.13 6.38 14.48
CA ASN A 105 1.55 5.38 15.45
C ASN A 105 1.42 3.94 14.93
N SER A 106 0.84 3.71 13.75
CA SER A 106 0.29 2.39 13.41
C SER A 106 1.26 1.42 12.74
N CYS A 107 2.36 1.85 12.11
CA CYS A 107 3.42 0.93 11.68
C CYS A 107 4.68 1.63 11.14
N PRO A 108 5.83 1.57 11.85
CA PRO A 108 7.12 1.80 11.23
C PRO A 108 7.41 0.65 10.25
N GLY A 109 7.84 0.96 9.02
CA GLY A 109 8.32 -0.04 8.08
C GLY A 109 8.43 0.46 6.64
N VAL A 110 9.03 -0.38 5.78
CA VAL A 110 9.30 -0.03 4.38
C VAL A 110 8.01 0.01 3.57
N ASN A 111 7.82 1.11 2.84
CA ASN A 111 6.87 1.21 1.73
C ASN A 111 7.48 0.56 0.50
N LEU A 112 6.92 -0.57 0.08
CA LEU A 112 7.34 -1.30 -1.11
C LEU A 112 6.33 -1.07 -2.23
N ASN A 113 6.80 -0.58 -3.37
CA ASN A 113 5.99 -0.42 -4.58
C ASN A 113 6.53 -1.35 -5.67
N ILE A 114 5.71 -2.31 -6.08
CA ILE A 114 6.11 -3.27 -7.11
C ILE A 114 5.21 -3.10 -8.33
N THR A 115 5.83 -2.96 -9.49
CA THR A 115 5.15 -3.20 -10.77
C THR A 115 5.58 -4.57 -11.29
N ILE A 116 4.64 -5.52 -11.30
CA ILE A 116 4.90 -6.85 -11.84
C ILE A 116 4.57 -6.86 -13.33
N LEU A 117 5.60 -6.93 -14.16
CA LEU A 117 5.49 -7.19 -15.59
C LEU A 117 6.14 -8.55 -15.83
N ASN A 118 5.33 -9.61 -15.91
CA ASN A 118 5.64 -10.99 -16.30
C ASN A 118 7.09 -11.45 -15.99
N LYS A 119 7.34 -12.08 -14.83
CA LYS A 119 8.71 -12.31 -14.32
C LYS A 119 9.06 -13.75 -14.02
N ASN A 120 10.30 -14.10 -14.40
CA ASN A 120 10.99 -15.36 -14.15
C ASN A 120 11.34 -15.54 -12.66
N GLN A 121 11.36 -16.78 -12.17
CA GLN A 121 11.74 -17.18 -10.80
C GLN A 121 13.04 -16.52 -10.29
N ILE A 122 14.02 -16.29 -11.17
CA ILE A 122 15.30 -15.63 -10.80
C ILE A 122 15.05 -14.26 -10.15
N TYR A 123 14.09 -13.50 -10.65
CA TYR A 123 13.74 -12.20 -10.12
C TYR A 123 13.14 -12.29 -8.71
N ILE A 124 12.23 -13.25 -8.50
CA ILE A 124 11.62 -13.50 -7.18
C ILE A 124 12.68 -13.90 -6.16
N ASN A 125 13.67 -14.70 -6.56
CA ASN A 125 14.76 -15.11 -5.68
C ASN A 125 15.62 -13.90 -5.23
N ARG A 126 15.86 -12.92 -6.12
CA ARG A 126 16.58 -11.69 -5.76
C ARG A 126 15.79 -10.82 -4.79
N LEU A 127 14.48 -10.69 -5.02
CA LEU A 127 13.60 -9.98 -4.10
C LEU A 127 13.56 -10.65 -2.72
N ASN A 128 13.52 -11.98 -2.67
CA ASN A 128 13.56 -12.72 -1.41
C ASN A 128 14.80 -12.34 -0.58
N SER A 129 15.99 -12.32 -1.20
CA SER A 129 17.21 -11.89 -0.50
C SER A 129 17.11 -10.47 0.07
N LEU A 130 16.47 -9.54 -0.64
CA LEU A 130 16.25 -8.18 -0.19
C LEU A 130 15.20 -8.09 0.93
N PHE A 131 14.07 -8.79 0.80
CA PHE A 131 12.99 -8.72 1.77
C PHE A 131 13.32 -9.44 3.08
N ASN A 132 14.23 -10.41 3.07
CA ASN A 132 14.70 -11.06 4.30
C ASN A 132 15.46 -10.12 5.26
N ILE A 133 16.03 -9.03 4.75
CA ILE A 133 16.74 -8.04 5.58
C ILE A 133 15.90 -6.81 5.90
N ILE A 134 14.68 -6.73 5.35
CA ILE A 134 13.84 -5.54 5.43
C ILE A 134 12.46 -5.93 5.97
N ASN A 135 12.03 -5.24 7.03
CA ASN A 135 10.66 -5.39 7.50
C ASN A 135 9.68 -4.58 6.64
N VAL A 136 9.21 -5.18 5.56
CA VAL A 136 8.16 -4.61 4.71
C VAL A 136 6.81 -4.81 5.38
N THR A 137 6.16 -3.70 5.73
CA THR A 137 4.84 -3.69 6.35
C THR A 137 3.75 -3.18 5.41
N ARG A 138 4.15 -2.59 4.28
CA ARG A 138 3.26 -1.96 3.31
C ARG A 138 3.68 -2.30 1.89
N LEU A 139 2.73 -2.80 1.10
CA LEU A 139 2.91 -3.16 -0.30
C LEU A 139 1.89 -2.42 -1.14
N VAL A 140 2.38 -1.66 -2.11
CA VAL A 140 1.60 -1.17 -3.23
C VAL A 140 1.98 -1.99 -4.45
N ILE A 141 1.00 -2.59 -5.10
CA ILE A 141 1.25 -3.48 -6.21
C ILE A 141 0.36 -3.15 -7.41
N LYS A 142 1.00 -3.07 -8.58
CA LYS A 142 0.35 -3.09 -9.87
C LYS A 142 0.44 -4.50 -10.43
N CYS A 143 -0.68 -5.20 -10.49
CA CYS A 143 -0.81 -6.58 -10.90
C CYS A 143 -1.61 -6.66 -12.22
N SER A 144 -1.05 -7.27 -13.27
CA SER A 144 -1.79 -7.63 -14.49
C SER A 144 -2.20 -9.10 -14.48
N ILE A 145 -3.04 -9.50 -15.43
CA ILE A 145 -3.58 -10.88 -15.61
C ILE A 145 -2.48 -11.94 -15.47
N ASP A 146 -1.39 -11.77 -16.21
CA ASP A 146 -0.28 -12.72 -16.28
C ASP A 146 0.60 -12.78 -15.02
N SER A 147 0.28 -11.99 -13.99
CA SER A 147 1.18 -11.76 -12.85
C SER A 147 0.68 -12.29 -11.52
N MET A 148 -0.45 -13.00 -11.47
CA MET A 148 -1.02 -13.51 -10.22
C MET A 148 -0.13 -14.49 -9.48
N LYS A 149 0.53 -15.42 -10.19
CA LYS A 149 1.52 -16.30 -9.57
C LYS A 149 2.64 -15.50 -8.91
N ALA A 150 3.14 -14.47 -9.59
CA ALA A 150 4.16 -13.60 -9.03
C ALA A 150 3.62 -12.77 -7.85
N PHE A 151 2.35 -12.35 -7.88
CA PHE A 151 1.70 -11.69 -6.74
C PHE A 151 1.64 -12.62 -5.51
N ILE A 152 1.19 -13.86 -5.70
CA ILE A 152 1.18 -14.89 -4.64
C ILE A 152 2.59 -15.10 -4.09
N GLU A 153 3.59 -15.27 -4.96
CA GLU A 153 4.99 -15.43 -4.54
C GLU A 153 5.47 -14.21 -3.74
N ILE A 154 5.18 -12.99 -4.19
CA ILE A 154 5.53 -11.77 -3.45
C ILE A 154 4.85 -11.73 -2.08
N LEU A 155 3.56 -12.08 -1.97
CA LEU A 155 2.88 -12.11 -0.68
C LEU A 155 3.53 -13.12 0.29
N LYS A 156 3.97 -14.28 -0.20
CA LYS A 156 4.70 -15.28 0.61
C LYS A 156 6.03 -14.75 1.16
N LEU A 157 6.67 -13.84 0.43
CA LEU A 157 7.93 -13.22 0.87
C LEU A 157 7.74 -12.12 1.93
N LEU A 158 6.50 -11.71 2.23
CA LEU A 158 6.21 -10.56 3.09
C LEU A 158 5.35 -10.96 4.30
N PRO A 159 5.90 -11.73 5.25
CA PRO A 159 5.13 -12.28 6.38
C PRO A 159 4.63 -11.21 7.38
N ASN A 160 5.22 -10.02 7.36
CA ASN A 160 4.83 -8.89 8.22
C ASN A 160 3.98 -7.84 7.50
N LEU A 161 3.50 -8.15 6.28
CA LEU A 161 2.66 -7.24 5.52
C LEU A 161 1.36 -6.96 6.26
N MET A 162 1.12 -5.69 6.57
CA MET A 162 -0.10 -5.22 7.25
C MET A 162 -1.00 -4.41 6.31
N MET A 163 -0.40 -3.74 5.34
CA MET A 163 -1.12 -2.93 4.36
C MET A 163 -0.85 -3.40 2.94
N LEU A 164 -1.92 -3.64 2.20
CA LEU A 164 -1.88 -3.98 0.79
C LEU A 164 -2.68 -2.95 0.00
N ARG A 165 -2.08 -2.36 -1.03
CA ARG A 165 -2.78 -1.56 -2.01
C ARG A 165 -2.60 -2.15 -3.40
N VAL A 166 -3.71 -2.35 -4.10
CA VAL A 166 -3.74 -2.95 -5.43
C VAL A 166 -4.34 -1.95 -6.41
N THR A 167 -3.55 -1.52 -7.40
CA THR A 167 -3.98 -0.46 -8.34
C THR A 167 -4.63 -0.98 -9.63
N PHE A 168 -4.39 -2.25 -9.92
CA PHE A 168 -4.96 -3.02 -11.02
C PHE A 168 -4.98 -4.46 -10.53
N LEU A 169 -6.17 -5.06 -10.48
CA LEU A 169 -6.36 -6.46 -10.14
C LEU A 169 -7.20 -7.06 -11.24
N THR A 170 -6.77 -8.20 -11.76
CA THR A 170 -7.47 -8.92 -12.81
C THR A 170 -8.57 -9.81 -12.25
N HIS A 171 -9.66 -9.98 -13.01
CA HIS A 171 -10.80 -10.77 -12.59
C HIS A 171 -10.39 -12.23 -12.37
N PRO A 172 -10.88 -12.90 -11.32
CA PRO A 172 -10.50 -14.28 -11.05
C PRO A 172 -10.75 -15.28 -12.15
N ASP A 173 -11.75 -15.04 -12.99
CA ASP A 173 -12.09 -15.93 -14.10
C ASP A 173 -11.10 -15.83 -15.27
N GLU A 174 -10.25 -14.79 -15.30
CA GLU A 174 -9.23 -14.61 -16.32
C GLU A 174 -7.92 -15.35 -15.99
N PHE A 175 -7.87 -16.11 -14.88
CA PHE A 175 -6.69 -16.86 -14.48
C PHE A 175 -6.50 -18.14 -15.29
N LEU A 176 -5.28 -18.36 -15.81
CA LEU A 176 -4.90 -19.54 -16.59
C LEU A 176 -5.05 -20.88 -15.81
N ASP A 177 -4.73 -20.89 -14.50
CA ASP A 177 -4.96 -22.02 -13.57
C ASP A 177 -5.74 -21.53 -12.35
N ALA A 178 -6.90 -20.90 -12.63
CA ALA A 178 -7.71 -20.17 -11.66
C ALA A 178 -7.90 -20.92 -10.34
N LYS A 179 -8.20 -22.22 -10.40
CA LYS A 179 -8.54 -22.99 -9.20
C LYS A 179 -7.34 -23.20 -8.29
N LYS A 180 -6.18 -23.56 -8.84
CA LYS A 180 -4.99 -23.87 -8.03
C LYS A 180 -4.40 -22.60 -7.43
N ASP A 181 -4.23 -21.56 -8.25
CA ASP A 181 -3.66 -20.29 -7.81
C ASP A 181 -4.57 -19.63 -6.75
N MET A 182 -5.89 -19.75 -6.89
CA MET A 182 -6.84 -19.26 -5.89
C MET A 182 -6.76 -19.98 -4.55
N ILE A 183 -6.62 -21.31 -4.57
CA ILE A 183 -6.41 -22.09 -3.33
C ILE A 183 -5.13 -21.61 -2.63
N GLU A 184 -4.07 -21.38 -3.40
CA GLU A 184 -2.80 -20.94 -2.85
C GLU A 184 -2.84 -19.51 -2.32
N LEU A 185 -3.46 -18.59 -3.06
CA LEU A 185 -3.66 -17.20 -2.64
C LEU A 185 -4.47 -17.14 -1.33
N ARG A 186 -5.57 -17.88 -1.24
CA ARG A 186 -6.38 -17.98 -0.01
C ARG A 186 -5.55 -18.48 1.17
N ARG A 187 -4.71 -19.50 0.95
CA ARG A 187 -3.81 -20.03 1.99
C ARG A 187 -2.78 -18.97 2.45
N CYS A 188 -2.23 -18.21 1.52
CA CYS A 188 -1.27 -17.14 1.81
C CYS A 188 -1.93 -16.03 2.64
N VAL A 189 -3.07 -15.52 2.18
CA VAL A 189 -3.75 -14.39 2.82
C VAL A 189 -4.35 -14.76 4.18
N LYS A 190 -4.90 -15.96 4.33
CA LYS A 190 -5.46 -16.42 5.62
C LYS A 190 -4.46 -16.37 6.77
N ASN A 191 -3.18 -16.56 6.48
CA ASN A 191 -2.09 -16.53 7.45
C ASN A 191 -1.34 -15.19 7.50
N SER A 192 -1.77 -14.22 6.69
CA SER A 192 -1.15 -12.89 6.63
C SER A 192 -1.60 -11.99 7.78
N LYS A 193 -0.85 -10.93 8.04
CA LYS A 193 -1.21 -9.87 9.00
C LYS A 193 -1.92 -8.69 8.33
N ILE A 194 -2.43 -8.88 7.11
CA ILE A 194 -3.00 -7.82 6.30
C ILE A 194 -4.33 -7.38 6.92
N THR A 195 -4.33 -6.17 7.50
CA THR A 195 -5.53 -5.56 8.09
C THR A 195 -6.07 -4.42 7.23
N ASN A 196 -5.24 -3.87 6.34
CA ASN A 196 -5.59 -2.69 5.56
C ASN A 196 -5.47 -3.01 4.07
N VAL A 197 -6.61 -3.04 3.37
CA VAL A 197 -6.62 -3.27 1.92
C VAL A 197 -7.16 -2.03 1.22
N THR A 198 -6.45 -1.57 0.20
CA THR A 198 -6.93 -0.53 -0.71
C THR A 198 -6.98 -1.06 -2.13
N ILE A 199 -8.09 -0.83 -2.82
CA ILE A 199 -8.20 -1.11 -4.24
C ILE A 199 -8.42 0.21 -4.97
N VAL A 200 -7.74 0.37 -6.10
CA VAL A 200 -7.89 1.54 -6.97
C VAL A 200 -8.47 1.08 -8.29
N ASN A 201 -9.31 1.91 -8.91
CA ASN A 201 -9.91 1.66 -10.22
C ASN A 201 -10.72 0.37 -10.27
N ILE A 202 -11.69 0.22 -9.37
CA ILE A 202 -12.62 -0.90 -9.43
C ILE A 202 -13.57 -0.67 -10.61
N GLU A 203 -13.58 -1.58 -11.58
CA GLU A 203 -14.49 -1.55 -12.72
C GLU A 203 -15.73 -2.44 -12.51
N ASP A 204 -15.65 -3.44 -11.63
CA ASP A 204 -16.72 -4.43 -11.38
C ASP A 204 -16.92 -4.70 -9.87
N SER A 205 -18.17 -4.85 -9.45
CA SER A 205 -18.56 -5.31 -8.11
C SER A 205 -18.01 -6.69 -7.75
N ASP A 206 -17.76 -7.56 -8.72
CA ASP A 206 -17.24 -8.91 -8.47
C ASP A 206 -15.83 -8.87 -7.85
N TYR A 207 -15.04 -7.82 -8.14
CA TYR A 207 -13.75 -7.58 -7.49
C TYR A 207 -13.87 -7.28 -5.99
N VAL A 208 -14.93 -6.55 -5.62
CA VAL A 208 -15.19 -6.21 -4.22
C VAL A 208 -15.50 -7.49 -3.45
N ASP A 209 -16.35 -8.36 -4.02
CA ASP A 209 -16.69 -9.66 -3.43
C ASP A 209 -15.45 -10.52 -3.25
N PHE A 210 -14.65 -10.63 -4.31
CA PHE A 210 -13.41 -11.38 -4.27
C PHE A 210 -12.47 -10.90 -3.15
N ILE A 211 -12.28 -9.59 -3.00
CA ILE A 211 -11.35 -9.03 -2.00
C ILE A 211 -11.88 -9.19 -0.58
N ILE A 212 -13.18 -8.94 -0.34
CA ILE A 212 -13.77 -9.13 0.98
C ILE A 212 -13.64 -10.61 1.41
N ASP A 213 -13.89 -11.54 0.49
CA ASP A 213 -13.77 -12.98 0.76
C ASP A 213 -12.32 -13.41 0.97
N LEU A 214 -11.37 -12.74 0.29
CA LEU A 214 -9.96 -13.07 0.37
C LEU A 214 -9.30 -12.59 1.69
N PHE A 215 -9.69 -11.44 2.22
CA PHE A 215 -9.08 -10.82 3.41
C PHE A 215 -10.03 -10.79 4.63
N PRO A 216 -10.30 -11.94 5.27
CA PRO A 216 -11.27 -12.02 6.36
C PRO A 216 -10.85 -11.26 7.62
N GLN A 217 -9.56 -10.98 7.82
CA GLN A 217 -9.03 -10.25 8.98
C GLN A 217 -8.93 -8.74 8.74
N MET A 218 -9.41 -8.25 7.60
CA MET A 218 -9.37 -6.85 7.25
C MET A 218 -10.14 -5.99 8.28
N LYS A 219 -9.48 -4.92 8.74
CA LYS A 219 -10.04 -3.90 9.63
C LYS A 219 -10.29 -2.58 8.90
N SER A 220 -9.60 -2.36 7.79
CA SER A 220 -9.79 -1.16 6.96
C SER A 220 -9.82 -1.56 5.50
N PHE A 221 -10.93 -1.24 4.84
CA PHE A 221 -11.10 -1.37 3.41
C PHE A 221 -11.20 0.01 2.77
N SER A 222 -10.47 0.24 1.70
CA SER A 222 -10.49 1.51 0.99
C SER A 222 -10.65 1.28 -0.51
N LEU A 223 -11.49 2.11 -1.13
CA LEU A 223 -11.74 2.04 -2.56
C LEU A 223 -11.81 3.43 -3.18
N GLN A 224 -11.41 3.50 -4.45
CA GLN A 224 -11.61 4.65 -5.31
C GLN A 224 -12.62 4.32 -6.39
N ILE A 225 -13.74 5.06 -6.39
CA ILE A 225 -14.76 4.99 -7.42
C ILE A 225 -14.71 6.22 -8.30
N ILE A 226 -15.03 6.03 -9.58
CA ILE A 226 -14.92 7.07 -10.61
C ILE A 226 -16.19 7.92 -10.63
N SER A 227 -17.35 7.35 -10.30
CA SER A 227 -18.64 8.06 -10.33
C SER A 227 -19.29 8.19 -8.95
N ASN A 228 -19.77 9.39 -8.62
CA ASN A 228 -20.56 9.61 -7.41
C ASN A 228 -21.88 8.81 -7.40
N CYS A 229 -22.46 8.54 -8.57
CA CYS A 229 -23.69 7.75 -8.71
C CYS A 229 -23.50 6.31 -8.22
N GLU A 230 -22.25 5.83 -8.19
CA GLU A 230 -21.91 4.49 -7.73
C GLU A 230 -21.71 4.45 -6.20
N LEU A 231 -21.54 5.59 -5.52
CA LEU A 231 -21.24 5.62 -4.08
C LEU A 231 -22.25 4.83 -3.27
N LEU A 232 -23.55 5.11 -3.42
CA LEU A 232 -24.60 4.42 -2.66
C LEU A 232 -24.67 2.94 -3.03
N THR A 233 -24.59 2.61 -4.32
CA THR A 233 -24.65 1.23 -4.81
C THR A 233 -23.47 0.40 -4.30
N VAL A 234 -22.25 0.89 -4.46
CA VAL A 234 -21.01 0.24 -4.03
C VAL A 234 -20.95 0.16 -2.51
N THR A 235 -21.32 1.23 -1.79
CA THR A 235 -21.37 1.19 -0.32
C THR A 235 -22.38 0.16 0.16
N ASN A 236 -23.60 0.17 -0.39
CA ASN A 236 -24.63 -0.81 -0.05
C ASN A 236 -24.12 -2.23 -0.27
N TRP A 237 -23.47 -2.47 -1.40
CA TRP A 237 -22.90 -3.77 -1.74
C TRP A 237 -21.86 -4.22 -0.73
N ILE A 238 -20.86 -3.37 -0.46
CA ILE A 238 -19.79 -3.64 0.51
C ILE A 238 -20.36 -3.98 1.88
N LEU A 239 -21.25 -3.13 2.39
CA LEU A 239 -21.83 -3.30 3.72
C LEU A 239 -22.72 -4.55 3.80
N TYR A 240 -23.46 -4.86 2.73
CA TYR A 240 -24.23 -6.10 2.63
C TYR A 240 -23.32 -7.33 2.67
N ARG A 241 -22.22 -7.34 1.91
CA ARG A 241 -21.25 -8.45 1.90
C ARG A 241 -20.56 -8.64 3.24
N ILE A 242 -20.11 -7.56 3.87
CA ILE A 242 -19.51 -7.57 5.21
C ILE A 242 -20.49 -8.18 6.23
N LYS A 243 -21.77 -7.77 6.17
CA LYS A 243 -22.83 -8.32 7.02
C LYS A 243 -23.07 -9.82 6.76
N MET A 244 -23.11 -10.24 5.49
CA MET A 244 -23.30 -11.65 5.10
C MET A 244 -22.13 -12.54 5.53
N ASN A 245 -20.90 -12.03 5.42
CA ASN A 245 -19.67 -12.72 5.84
C ASN A 245 -19.46 -12.71 7.36
N LYS A 246 -20.36 -12.10 8.13
CA LYS A 246 -20.32 -12.02 9.60
C LYS A 246 -18.96 -11.53 10.13
N MET A 247 -18.37 -10.53 9.46
CA MET A 247 -17.12 -9.93 9.94
C MET A 247 -17.40 -9.26 11.29
N SER A 248 -16.85 -9.83 12.36
CA SER A 248 -17.20 -9.48 13.75
C SER A 248 -16.29 -8.42 14.38
N HIS A 249 -15.26 -7.98 13.66
CA HIS A 249 -14.30 -7.00 14.13
C HIS A 249 -14.73 -5.58 13.72
N PRO A 250 -14.36 -4.56 14.52
CA PRO A 250 -14.50 -3.17 14.11
C PRO A 250 -13.81 -2.97 12.77
N MET A 251 -14.56 -2.39 11.84
CA MET A 251 -14.07 -2.22 10.48
C MET A 251 -14.42 -0.82 9.98
N LYS A 252 -13.54 -0.32 9.14
CA LYS A 252 -13.60 1.00 8.54
C LYS A 252 -13.64 0.83 7.02
N VAL A 253 -14.62 1.44 6.38
CA VAL A 253 -14.72 1.55 4.93
C VAL A 253 -14.44 2.99 4.54
N CYS A 254 -13.46 3.20 3.66
CA CYS A 254 -13.14 4.51 3.10
C CYS A 254 -13.46 4.50 1.62
N ILE A 255 -14.26 5.47 1.17
CA ILE A 255 -14.66 5.58 -0.23
C ILE A 255 -14.27 6.95 -0.75
N GLN A 256 -13.35 6.92 -1.70
CA GLN A 256 -12.87 8.06 -2.46
C GLN A 256 -13.77 8.25 -3.66
N VAL A 257 -14.30 9.46 -3.81
CA VAL A 257 -15.09 9.87 -4.97
C VAL A 257 -14.43 11.07 -5.65
N ASN A 258 -14.93 11.45 -6.84
CA ASN A 258 -14.41 12.61 -7.57
C ASN A 258 -14.92 13.94 -7.00
N GLU A 259 -16.20 14.00 -6.59
CA GLU A 259 -16.80 15.24 -6.04
C GLU A 259 -17.75 14.90 -4.88
N GLY A 260 -17.24 14.89 -3.65
CA GLY A 260 -18.07 14.57 -2.49
C GLY A 260 -18.94 15.76 -2.07
N THR A 261 -20.24 15.57 -1.83
CA THR A 261 -21.10 16.56 -1.16
C THR A 261 -21.57 16.06 0.20
N ASN A 262 -21.98 16.97 1.08
CA ASN A 262 -22.47 16.59 2.41
C ASN A 262 -23.85 15.90 2.33
N ASP A 263 -24.68 16.22 1.34
CA ASP A 263 -25.97 15.56 1.10
C ASP A 263 -25.82 14.04 0.89
N LEU A 264 -24.66 13.58 0.39
CA LEU A 264 -24.37 12.16 0.26
C LEU A 264 -24.22 11.47 1.62
N ILE A 265 -23.80 12.19 2.66
CA ILE A 265 -23.71 11.66 4.03
C ILE A 265 -25.11 11.30 4.52
N GLU A 266 -26.09 12.18 4.34
CA GLU A 266 -27.48 11.95 4.75
C GLU A 266 -28.08 10.75 4.00
N LYS A 267 -27.88 10.68 2.68
CA LYS A 267 -28.31 9.53 1.87
C LYS A 267 -27.66 8.21 2.30
N LEU A 268 -26.39 8.24 2.73
CA LEU A 268 -25.72 7.06 3.26
C LEU A 268 -26.34 6.62 4.60
N TYR A 269 -26.65 7.55 5.51
CA TYR A 269 -27.38 7.24 6.74
C TYR A 269 -28.74 6.59 6.45
N GLU A 270 -29.56 7.23 5.61
CA GLU A 270 -30.88 6.69 5.21
C GLU A 270 -30.79 5.28 4.62
N MET A 271 -29.80 5.06 3.73
CA MET A 271 -29.57 3.77 3.10
C MET A 271 -29.16 2.69 4.12
N ILE A 272 -28.24 2.99 5.03
CA ILE A 272 -27.76 2.03 6.03
C ILE A 272 -28.87 1.68 7.02
N ASP A 273 -29.64 2.67 7.46
CA ASP A 273 -30.72 2.49 8.44
C ASP A 273 -31.92 1.75 7.86
N SER A 274 -32.41 2.17 6.67
CA SER A 274 -33.56 1.54 6.02
C SER A 274 -33.32 0.06 5.72
N LYS A 275 -32.10 -0.31 5.34
CA LYS A 275 -31.68 -1.69 5.05
C LYS A 275 -31.10 -2.43 6.26
N LYS A 276 -30.97 -1.76 7.40
CA LYS A 276 -30.40 -2.30 8.65
C LYS A 276 -29.02 -2.94 8.41
N LEU A 277 -28.14 -2.27 7.67
CA LEU A 277 -26.84 -2.83 7.25
C LEU A 277 -25.83 -2.85 8.40
N LEU A 278 -25.78 -1.80 9.22
CA LEU A 278 -24.86 -1.66 10.34
C LEU A 278 -25.60 -1.25 11.62
N LYS A 279 -24.92 -1.40 12.76
CA LYS A 279 -25.33 -0.85 14.06
C LYS A 279 -24.16 -0.02 14.61
N ASN A 280 -24.45 0.98 15.44
CA ASN A 280 -23.42 1.79 16.13
C ASN A 280 -22.34 2.34 15.18
N TYR A 281 -22.77 2.85 14.03
CA TYR A 281 -21.87 3.35 13.00
C TYR A 281 -21.81 4.87 12.99
N THR A 282 -20.73 5.41 12.44
CA THR A 282 -20.59 6.84 12.16
C THR A 282 -20.13 7.04 10.73
N ILE A 283 -20.61 8.12 10.11
CA ILE A 283 -20.19 8.55 8.80
C ILE A 283 -19.61 9.95 8.91
N PHE A 284 -18.43 10.16 8.36
CA PHE A 284 -17.87 11.50 8.23
C PHE A 284 -17.12 11.64 6.92
N ARG A 285 -16.93 12.89 6.49
CA ARG A 285 -16.27 13.23 5.23
C ARG A 285 -15.03 14.09 5.49
N LYS A 286 -13.96 13.84 4.74
CA LYS A 286 -12.79 14.71 4.66
C LYS A 286 -12.40 14.89 3.20
N LEU A 287 -12.57 16.10 2.66
CA LEU A 287 -12.43 16.36 1.23
C LEU A 287 -13.36 15.41 0.45
N ASP A 288 -12.87 14.68 -0.55
CA ASP A 288 -13.69 13.77 -1.39
C ASP A 288 -13.67 12.32 -0.89
N ILE A 289 -13.43 12.13 0.41
CA ILE A 289 -13.36 10.81 1.04
C ILE A 289 -14.45 10.68 2.11
N PHE A 290 -15.28 9.66 1.96
CA PHE A 290 -16.27 9.23 2.93
C PHE A 290 -15.71 8.12 3.80
N TYR A 291 -15.89 8.24 5.11
CA TYR A 291 -15.46 7.26 6.10
C TYR A 291 -16.69 6.70 6.80
N ILE A 292 -16.82 5.38 6.78
CA ILE A 292 -17.87 4.64 7.49
C ILE A 292 -17.18 3.69 8.46
N GLN A 293 -17.47 3.80 9.75
CA GLN A 293 -16.85 3.00 10.81
C GLN A 293 -17.90 2.52 11.81
N TRP A 294 -17.74 1.30 12.33
CA TRP A 294 -18.63 0.69 13.32
C TRP A 294 -17.86 -0.19 14.31
N ASN A 295 -18.50 -0.46 15.45
CA ASN A 295 -18.00 -1.28 16.56
C ASN A 295 -18.73 -2.60 16.68
#